data_AF-A0AA38KXR4-F1
#
_entry.id   AF-A0AA38KXR4-F1
#
_cell.length_a   1.000
_cell.length_b   1.000
_cell.length_c   1.000
_cell.angle_alpha   90.00
_cell.angle_beta   90.00
_cell.angle_gamma   90.00
#
_symmetry.space_group_name_H-M   'P 1'
#
loop_
_entity.id
_entity.type
_entity.pdbx_description
1 polymer ?
#
loop_
_entity_poly.entity_id
_entity_poly.type
_entity_poly.pdbx_seq_one_letter_code
_entity_poly.pdbx_strand_id
1 'polypeptide(L)'
;WDTPIHVDAASGGFIAPFLYPNLEWDFRLALVRSINVSGHKYGLVYAGVGWVIWRSKQDLPDELIFHINYLGTDQPTFTLNFSKGANQIIAQYYQLIRLGFEGYKMIMENCRLNAKALREALIGTGRFNILSKDVGVPVVAFSLKDR
;
A
#
# COMPACT_ATOMS: atom_id res chain seq x y z
N TRP A 1 24.60 5.93 -15.54
CA TRP A 1 23.93 4.74 -14.98
C TRP A 1 22.44 4.86 -15.24
N ASP A 2 21.76 3.74 -15.49
CA ASP A 2 20.29 3.68 -15.56
C ASP A 2 19.76 3.13 -14.23
N THR A 3 19.82 3.94 -13.18
CA THR A 3 19.52 3.50 -11.80
C THR A 3 18.00 3.49 -11.59
N PRO A 4 17.36 2.31 -11.37
CA PRO A 4 15.92 2.22 -11.23
C PRO A 4 15.43 2.65 -9.83
N ILE A 5 14.12 2.93 -9.73
CA ILE A 5 13.42 3.22 -8.48
C ILE A 5 12.45 2.08 -8.16
N HIS A 6 12.53 1.56 -6.93
CA HIS A 6 11.47 0.81 -6.29
C HIS A 6 10.71 1.73 -5.34
N VAL A 7 9.38 1.68 -5.36
CA VAL A 7 8.54 2.41 -4.40
C VAL A 7 8.00 1.46 -3.35
N ASP A 8 8.43 1.64 -2.11
CA ASP A 8 7.76 1.03 -0.96
C ASP A 8 6.47 1.80 -0.67
N ALA A 9 5.36 1.33 -1.24
CA ALA A 9 4.04 1.88 -1.01
C ALA A 9 3.23 0.99 -0.07
N ALA A 10 3.89 0.27 0.86
CA ALA A 10 3.24 -0.71 1.73
C ALA A 10 1.95 -0.18 2.37
N SER A 11 1.97 1.05 2.88
CA SER A 11 0.76 1.74 3.38
C SER A 11 0.14 2.65 2.32
N GLY A 12 0.96 3.51 1.69
CA GLY A 12 0.49 4.59 0.81
C GLY A 12 -0.20 4.12 -0.47
N GLY A 13 0.06 2.89 -0.93
CA GLY A 13 -0.45 2.34 -2.18
C GLY A 13 -1.97 2.15 -2.20
N PHE A 14 -2.62 1.99 -1.05
CA PHE A 14 -4.08 1.99 -0.91
C PHE A 14 -4.64 3.31 -0.32
N ILE A 15 -3.85 4.39 -0.30
CA ILE A 15 -4.30 5.72 0.15
C ILE A 15 -4.22 6.72 -1.00
N ALA A 16 -3.04 6.86 -1.60
CA ALA A 16 -2.76 7.89 -2.57
C ALA A 16 -3.68 7.85 -3.81
N PRO A 17 -4.02 6.68 -4.40
CA PRO A 17 -4.96 6.63 -5.52
C PRO A 17 -6.35 7.21 -5.23
N PHE A 18 -6.77 7.18 -3.96
CA PHE A 18 -8.12 7.57 -3.57
C PHE A 18 -8.20 8.99 -3.01
N LEU A 19 -7.18 9.43 -2.25
CA LEU A 19 -7.14 10.77 -1.66
C LEU A 19 -6.37 11.79 -2.49
N TYR A 20 -5.35 11.33 -3.23
CA TYR A 20 -4.38 12.19 -3.91
C TYR A 20 -4.13 11.71 -5.36
N PRO A 21 -5.17 11.57 -6.20
CA PRO A 21 -5.04 10.96 -7.53
C PRO A 21 -4.06 11.71 -8.45
N ASN A 22 -3.91 13.02 -8.24
CA ASN A 22 -3.01 13.87 -9.03
C ASN A 22 -1.54 13.81 -8.56
N LEU A 23 -1.24 13.17 -7.43
CA LEU A 23 0.13 12.97 -6.99
C LEU A 23 0.78 11.93 -7.91
N GLU A 24 1.86 12.30 -8.59
CA GLU A 24 2.68 11.36 -9.36
C GLU A 24 3.70 10.68 -8.44
N TRP A 25 3.47 9.41 -8.15
CA TRP A 25 4.33 8.58 -7.30
C TRP A 25 4.50 7.15 -7.83
N ASP A 26 3.67 6.75 -8.79
CA ASP A 26 3.58 5.39 -9.32
C ASP A 26 4.30 5.25 -10.68
N PHE A 27 3.91 4.28 -11.51
CA PHE A 27 4.51 4.01 -12.81
C PHE A 27 4.41 5.16 -13.84
N ARG A 28 3.63 6.22 -13.55
CA ARG A 28 3.70 7.49 -14.29
C ARG A 28 5.12 8.07 -14.31
N LEU A 29 5.88 7.86 -13.24
CA LEU A 29 7.30 8.24 -13.18
C LEU A 29 8.16 7.22 -13.95
N ALA A 30 8.92 7.68 -14.95
CA ALA A 30 9.65 6.81 -15.88
C ALA A 30 10.68 5.87 -15.22
N LEU A 31 11.28 6.29 -14.10
CA LEU A 31 12.29 5.50 -13.39
C LEU A 31 11.71 4.47 -12.42
N VAL A 32 10.40 4.52 -12.12
CA VAL A 32 9.76 3.54 -11.24
C VAL A 32 9.61 2.21 -12.00
N ARG A 33 10.28 1.17 -11.50
CA ARG A 33 10.31 -0.18 -12.10
C ARG A 33 9.51 -1.20 -11.32
N SER A 34 9.32 -1.01 -10.03
CA SER A 34 8.47 -1.86 -9.22
C SER A 34 7.88 -1.12 -8.02
N ILE A 35 6.71 -1.59 -7.57
CA ILE A 35 5.97 -1.02 -6.45
C ILE A 35 5.46 -2.16 -5.59
N ASN A 36 5.66 -2.07 -4.27
CA ASN A 36 5.00 -2.98 -3.33
C ASN A 36 3.80 -2.29 -2.66
N VAL A 37 2.84 -3.08 -2.18
CA VAL A 37 1.74 -2.59 -1.34
C VAL A 37 1.24 -3.70 -0.42
N SER A 38 0.91 -3.37 0.84
CA SER A 38 0.35 -4.34 1.78
C SER A 38 -1.18 -4.31 1.75
N GLY A 39 -1.80 -5.38 1.27
CA GLY A 39 -3.26 -5.52 1.30
C GLY A 39 -3.83 -5.53 2.72
N HIS A 40 -3.05 -6.04 3.68
CA HIS A 40 -3.42 -6.06 5.09
C HIS A 40 -3.16 -4.75 5.87
N LYS A 41 -2.75 -3.68 5.17
CA LYS A 41 -2.70 -2.33 5.75
C LYS A 41 -3.96 -1.58 5.30
N TYR A 42 -3.81 -0.58 4.44
CA TYR A 42 -4.94 0.19 3.92
C TYR A 42 -5.67 -0.52 2.77
N GLY A 43 -5.24 -1.72 2.36
CA GLY A 43 -6.01 -2.59 1.45
C GLY A 43 -7.23 -3.23 2.09
N LEU A 44 -7.41 -3.07 3.40
CA LEU A 44 -8.57 -3.45 4.21
C LEU A 44 -8.82 -4.96 4.30
N VAL A 45 -7.75 -5.74 4.31
CA VAL A 45 -7.78 -7.19 4.56
C VAL A 45 -7.11 -7.51 5.90
N TYR A 46 -7.46 -8.62 6.53
CA TYR A 46 -6.70 -9.11 7.68
C TYR A 46 -5.25 -9.48 7.30
N ALA A 47 -4.37 -9.58 8.30
CA ALA A 47 -2.97 -9.94 8.11
C ALA A 47 -2.79 -11.20 7.25
N GLY A 48 -1.84 -11.15 6.30
CA GLY A 48 -1.47 -12.30 5.46
C GLY A 48 -1.42 -12.07 3.95
N VAL A 49 -1.64 -10.84 3.45
CA VAL A 49 -1.52 -10.56 2.00
C VAL A 49 -0.78 -9.25 1.69
N GLY A 50 0.11 -9.31 0.70
CA GLY A 50 0.80 -8.19 0.10
C GLY A 50 0.96 -8.42 -1.40
N TRP A 51 1.25 -7.34 -2.12
CA TRP A 51 1.34 -7.32 -3.57
C TRP A 51 2.63 -6.62 -3.97
N VAL A 52 3.23 -7.10 -5.06
CA VAL A 52 4.32 -6.43 -5.75
C VAL A 52 4.02 -6.46 -7.23
N ILE A 53 4.23 -5.32 -7.88
CA ILE A 53 3.96 -5.13 -9.30
C ILE A 53 5.24 -4.60 -9.94
N TRP A 54 5.61 -5.18 -11.08
CA TRP A 54 6.67 -4.69 -11.94
C TRP A 54 6.07 -3.88 -13.10
N ARG A 55 6.78 -2.84 -13.54
CA ARG A 55 6.35 -1.96 -14.63
C ARG A 55 6.20 -2.74 -15.94
N SER A 56 7.16 -3.61 -16.23
CA SER A 56 7.17 -4.45 -17.43
C SER A 56 7.76 -5.82 -17.11
N LYS A 57 7.58 -6.78 -18.03
CA LYS A 57 8.16 -8.12 -17.89
C LYS A 57 9.69 -8.08 -17.76
N GLN A 58 10.35 -7.16 -18.46
CA GLN A 58 11.81 -7.02 -18.46
C GLN A 58 12.36 -6.59 -17.10
N ASP A 59 11.54 -6.00 -16.23
CA ASP A 59 11.93 -5.57 -14.89
C ASP A 59 11.94 -6.74 -13.88
N LEU A 60 11.50 -7.94 -14.28
CA LEU A 60 11.60 -9.18 -13.51
C LEU A 60 12.46 -10.20 -14.29
N PRO A 61 13.71 -10.45 -13.87
CA PRO A 61 14.57 -11.42 -14.54
C PRO A 61 13.94 -12.82 -14.60
N ASP A 62 13.90 -13.41 -15.80
CA ASP A 62 13.21 -14.68 -16.06
C ASP A 62 13.83 -15.83 -15.24
N GLU A 63 15.12 -15.79 -14.91
CA GLU A 63 15.81 -16.79 -14.09
C GLU A 63 15.35 -16.84 -12.63
N LEU A 64 14.61 -15.82 -12.18
CA LEU A 64 13.99 -15.81 -10.85
C LEU A 64 12.62 -16.50 -10.85
N ILE A 65 12.04 -16.76 -12.02
CA ILE A 65 10.73 -17.38 -12.17
C ILE A 65 10.89 -18.90 -12.19
N PHE A 66 10.23 -19.57 -11.25
CA PHE A 66 10.18 -21.03 -11.22
C PHE A 66 8.93 -21.51 -11.95
N HIS A 67 9.06 -22.57 -12.72
CA HIS A 67 7.99 -23.19 -13.48
C HIS A 67 7.59 -24.50 -12.80
N ILE A 68 6.39 -24.54 -12.19
CA ILE A 68 5.85 -25.72 -11.49
C ILE A 68 4.70 -26.33 -12.28
N ASN A 69 4.50 -27.65 -12.18
CA ASN A 69 3.51 -28.39 -12.97
C ASN A 69 2.53 -29.24 -12.14
N TYR A 70 2.27 -28.85 -10.89
CA TYR A 70 1.52 -29.65 -9.90
C TYR A 70 0.10 -30.04 -10.32
N LEU A 71 -0.53 -29.27 -11.22
CA LEU A 71 -1.87 -29.53 -11.77
C LEU A 71 -1.85 -29.94 -13.26
N GLY A 72 -0.71 -30.44 -13.75
CA GLY A 72 -0.55 -30.91 -15.14
C GLY A 72 -0.35 -29.81 -16.18
N THR A 73 -0.27 -28.55 -15.76
CA THR A 73 0.01 -27.38 -16.62
C THR A 73 1.11 -26.53 -16.00
N ASP A 74 1.88 -25.83 -16.85
CA ASP A 74 2.93 -24.94 -16.42
C ASP A 74 2.38 -23.73 -15.65
N GLN A 75 2.95 -23.45 -14.49
CA GLN A 75 2.56 -22.35 -13.60
C GLN A 75 3.83 -21.56 -13.22
N PRO A 76 4.00 -20.33 -13.73
CA PRO A 76 5.11 -19.48 -13.31
C PRO A 76 4.86 -19.00 -11.89
N THR A 77 5.77 -19.32 -10.98
CA THR A 77 5.76 -18.86 -9.59
C THR A 77 7.01 -18.06 -9.29
N PHE A 78 6.80 -16.89 -8.68
CA PHE A 78 7.86 -16.04 -8.17
C PHE A 78 7.52 -15.63 -6.74
N THR A 79 7.76 -16.54 -5.81
CA THR A 79 7.49 -16.34 -4.38
C THR A 79 8.56 -17.04 -3.54
N LEU A 80 8.89 -16.47 -2.39
CA LEU A 80 9.74 -17.15 -1.40
C LEU A 80 8.99 -18.26 -0.65
N ASN A 81 7.68 -18.08 -0.46
CA ASN A 81 6.81 -19.05 0.21
C ASN A 81 6.28 -20.05 -0.82
N PHE A 82 5.99 -21.28 -0.37
CA PHE A 82 5.31 -22.30 -1.16
C PHE A 82 3.84 -22.41 -0.72
N SER A 83 3.47 -23.48 -0.02
CA SER A 83 2.12 -23.68 0.53
C SER A 83 1.72 -22.56 1.49
N LYS A 84 0.55 -21.95 1.24
CA LYS A 84 -0.03 -20.87 2.05
C LYS A 84 -1.55 -20.82 1.88
N GLY A 85 -2.24 -20.20 2.84
CA GLY A 85 -3.67 -19.94 2.74
C GLY A 85 -4.01 -18.96 1.60
N ALA A 86 -5.12 -19.21 0.90
CA ALA A 86 -5.64 -18.33 -0.16
C ALA A 86 -6.75 -17.39 0.34
N ASN A 87 -7.15 -17.50 1.61
CA ASN A 87 -8.25 -16.75 2.19
C ASN A 87 -8.03 -15.23 2.14
N GLN A 88 -6.81 -14.73 2.38
CA GLN A 88 -6.55 -13.29 2.26
C GLN A 88 -6.51 -12.78 0.81
N ILE A 89 -6.14 -13.63 -0.16
CA ILE A 89 -6.23 -13.31 -1.59
C ILE A 89 -7.71 -13.16 -1.99
N ILE A 90 -8.54 -14.12 -1.58
CA ILE A 90 -10.00 -14.10 -1.79
C ILE A 90 -10.62 -12.86 -1.12
N ALA A 91 -10.23 -12.58 0.13
CA ALA A 91 -10.72 -11.42 0.86
C ALA A 91 -10.30 -10.10 0.21
N GLN A 92 -9.07 -10.00 -0.33
CA GLN A 92 -8.66 -8.81 -1.08
C GLN A 92 -9.54 -8.61 -2.31
N TYR A 93 -9.79 -9.67 -3.08
CA TYR A 93 -10.65 -9.59 -4.25
C TYR A 93 -12.07 -9.15 -3.86
N TYR A 94 -12.64 -9.73 -2.79
CA TYR A 94 -13.91 -9.29 -2.23
C TYR A 94 -13.91 -7.79 -1.91
N GLN A 95 -12.91 -7.27 -1.19
CA GLN A 95 -12.86 -5.85 -0.84
C GLN A 95 -12.79 -4.94 -2.08
N LEU A 96 -12.01 -5.32 -3.09
CA LEU A 96 -11.93 -4.58 -4.36
C LEU A 96 -13.30 -4.50 -5.05
N ILE A 97 -14.02 -5.61 -5.19
CA ILE A 97 -15.31 -5.62 -5.91
C ILE A 97 -16.48 -5.08 -5.06
N ARG A 98 -16.41 -5.21 -3.73
CA ARG A 98 -17.47 -4.79 -2.81
C ARG A 98 -17.40 -3.31 -2.46
N LEU A 99 -16.21 -2.72 -2.46
CA LEU A 99 -16.03 -1.29 -2.19
C LEU A 99 -15.93 -0.49 -3.49
N GLY A 100 -15.24 -1.03 -4.50
CA GLY A 100 -14.86 -0.25 -5.68
C GLY A 100 -14.07 1.01 -5.31
N PHE A 101 -13.86 1.90 -6.29
CA PHE A 101 -13.11 3.13 -6.06
C PHE A 101 -13.75 4.02 -4.98
N GLU A 102 -15.07 4.24 -5.07
CA GLU A 102 -15.81 5.12 -4.15
C GLU A 102 -15.80 4.62 -2.71
N GLY A 103 -15.95 3.31 -2.49
CA GLY A 103 -15.91 2.73 -1.14
C GLY A 103 -14.54 2.89 -0.49
N TYR A 104 -13.45 2.65 -1.23
CA TYR A 104 -12.11 2.90 -0.72
C TYR A 104 -11.89 4.39 -0.43
N LYS A 105 -12.29 5.27 -1.36
CA LYS A 105 -12.17 6.73 -1.18
C LYS A 105 -12.89 7.21 0.08
N MET A 106 -14.14 6.82 0.27
CA MET A 106 -14.92 7.19 1.47
C MET A 106 -14.24 6.72 2.76
N ILE A 107 -13.70 5.49 2.78
CA ILE A 107 -13.00 4.96 3.96
C ILE A 107 -11.71 5.75 4.22
N MET A 108 -10.91 6.04 3.19
CA MET A 108 -9.69 6.83 3.36
C MET A 108 -9.99 8.27 3.79
N GLU A 109 -11.08 8.87 3.30
CA GLU A 109 -11.54 10.19 3.74
C GLU A 109 -11.92 10.18 5.23
N ASN A 110 -12.66 9.16 5.69
CA ASN A 110 -12.99 9.00 7.10
C ASN A 110 -11.74 8.83 7.97
N CYS A 111 -10.76 8.03 7.55
CA CYS A 111 -9.48 7.91 8.25
C CYS A 111 -8.76 9.26 8.34
N ARG A 112 -8.71 10.02 7.24
CA ARG A 112 -8.10 11.37 7.21
C ARG A 112 -8.81 12.35 8.14
N LEU A 113 -10.15 12.32 8.18
CA LEU A 113 -10.95 13.17 9.07
C LEU A 113 -10.69 12.84 10.54
N ASN A 114 -10.64 11.56 10.91
CA ASN A 114 -10.32 11.13 12.27
C ASN A 114 -8.89 11.54 12.68
N ALA A 115 -7.91 11.37 11.79
CA ALA A 115 -6.54 11.81 12.04
C ALA A 115 -6.46 13.34 12.25
N LYS A 116 -7.21 14.12 11.45
CA LYS A 116 -7.30 15.57 11.61
C LYS A 116 -7.94 15.97 12.93
N ALA A 117 -9.05 15.35 13.32
CA ALA A 117 -9.72 15.61 14.59
C ALA A 117 -8.81 15.31 15.79
N LEU A 118 -8.08 14.17 15.76
CA LEU A 118 -7.10 13.83 16.79
C LEU A 118 -5.96 14.86 16.86
N ARG A 119 -5.44 15.29 15.70
CA ARG A 119 -4.42 16.33 15.63
C ARG A 119 -4.89 17.63 16.28
N GLU A 120 -6.10 18.09 15.95
CA GLU A 120 -6.67 19.32 16.50
C GLU A 120 -6.87 19.20 18.02
N ALA A 121 -7.36 18.05 18.50
CA ALA A 121 -7.50 17.79 19.93
C ALA A 121 -6.15 17.84 20.67
N LEU A 122 -5.10 17.22 20.10
CA LEU A 122 -3.74 17.25 20.66
C LEU A 122 -3.17 18.67 20.70
N ILE A 123 -3.36 19.46 19.65
CA ILE A 123 -2.97 20.89 19.61
C ILE A 123 -3.71 21.67 20.70
N GLY A 124 -5.02 21.44 20.85
CA GLY A 124 -5.87 22.10 21.83
C GLY A 124 -5.43 21.88 23.28
N THR A 125 -4.73 20.78 23.59
CA THR A 125 -4.15 20.57 24.92
C THR A 125 -3.02 21.54 25.27
N GLY A 126 -2.39 22.16 24.26
CA GLY A 126 -1.19 22.98 24.42
C GLY A 126 0.10 22.20 24.74
N ARG A 127 0.06 20.88 24.92
CA ARG A 127 1.15 20.06 25.50
C ARG A 127 2.09 19.40 24.48
N PHE A 128 1.71 19.34 23.20
CA PHE A 128 2.41 18.53 22.20
C PHE A 128 2.88 19.34 20.98
N ASN A 129 3.98 18.90 20.37
CA ASN A 129 4.42 19.31 19.04
C ASN A 129 3.98 18.25 18.04
N ILE A 130 3.24 18.65 16.99
CA ILE A 130 2.86 17.73 15.91
C ILE A 130 4.01 17.61 14.92
N LEU A 131 4.47 16.38 14.69
CA LEU A 131 5.61 16.06 13.83
C LEU A 131 5.16 15.58 12.44
N SER A 132 4.01 14.91 12.36
CA SER A 132 3.44 14.45 11.09
C SER A 132 2.92 15.61 10.24
N LYS A 133 2.91 15.41 8.91
CA LYS A 133 2.34 16.34 7.93
C LYS A 133 0.82 16.14 7.80
N ASP A 134 0.15 17.14 7.21
CA ASP A 134 -1.31 17.15 7.03
C ASP A 134 -1.78 16.30 5.84
N VAL A 135 -0.86 16.05 4.90
CA VAL A 135 -1.05 15.29 3.68
C VAL A 135 -0.18 14.04 3.76
N GLY A 136 -0.79 12.87 3.47
CA GLY A 136 -0.09 11.59 3.48
C GLY A 136 -0.90 10.51 4.19
N VAL A 137 -0.19 9.63 4.90
CA VAL A 137 -0.82 8.55 5.67
C VAL A 137 -1.64 9.15 6.82
N PRO A 138 -2.87 8.70 7.08
CA PRO A 138 -3.72 9.23 8.16
C PRO A 138 -3.23 8.76 9.54
N VAL A 139 -2.12 9.33 9.99
CA VAL A 139 -1.47 9.11 11.29
C VAL A 139 -1.11 10.45 11.90
N VAL A 140 -1.06 10.51 13.24
CA VAL A 140 -0.59 11.69 13.97
C VAL A 140 0.64 11.30 14.78
N ALA A 141 1.80 11.78 14.36
CA ALA A 141 3.04 11.67 15.11
C ALA A 141 3.25 12.95 15.90
N PHE A 142 3.58 12.84 17.19
CA PHE A 142 3.75 13.99 18.08
C PHE A 142 4.81 13.72 19.16
N SER A 143 5.38 14.79 19.70
CA SER A 143 6.26 14.76 20.88
C SER A 143 5.70 15.66 21.99
N LEU A 144 6.14 15.46 23.23
CA LEU A 144 5.89 16.41 24.30
C LEU A 144 6.63 17.73 24.02
N LYS A 145 6.05 18.84 24.45
CA LYS A 145 6.78 20.11 24.58
C LYS A 145 7.65 20.09 25.83
N ASP A 146 8.82 20.72 25.74
CA ASP A 146 9.70 21.06 26.87
C ASP A 146 10.10 19.88 27.77
N ARG A 147 10.39 18.74 27.14
CA ARG A 147 11.10 17.60 27.75
C ARG A 147 12.24 17.12 26.85
#